data_AF-A0A563CNZ5-F1
#
_entry.id   AF-A0A563CNZ5-F1
#
_cell.length_a   1.000
_cell.length_b   1.000
_cell.length_c   1.000
_cell.angle_alpha   90.00
_cell.angle_beta   90.00
_cell.angle_gamma   90.00
#
_symmetry.space_group_name_H-M   'P 1'
#
loop_
_entity.id
_entity.type
_entity.pdbx_description
1 polymer ?
#
loop_
_entity_poly.entity_id
_entity_poly.type
_entity_poly.pdbx_seq_one_letter_code
_entity_poly.pdbx_strand_id
1 'polypeptide(L)'
;MNIQPNTVSNISDDQELAKALAGVNGFGDADTQPVAEVTPVEEPKSNQENINPMPSPLPLNPVPQINPVPQRDELEQIKMEAVNELRPLVDKLILPPEEKFDVYLLLIRCTDDRTLVAPAHETARMIEDETRRATA
;
A
#
# COMPACT_ATOMS: atom_id res chain seq x y z
N MET A 1 40.04 8.95 -41.70
CA MET A 1 38.86 9.82 -41.86
C MET A 1 37.69 8.94 -42.30
N ASN A 2 36.50 8.94 -41.73
CA ASN A 2 35.87 9.82 -40.75
C ASN A 2 34.60 9.10 -40.25
N ILE A 3 34.56 8.66 -38.99
CA ILE A 3 33.32 8.20 -38.36
C ILE A 3 32.51 9.45 -38.00
N GLN A 4 31.40 9.68 -38.69
CA GLN A 4 30.48 10.77 -38.37
C GLN A 4 29.71 10.41 -37.08
N PRO A 5 29.76 11.24 -36.02
CA PRO A 5 28.86 11.11 -34.89
C PRO A 5 27.50 11.71 -35.28
N ASN A 6 26.50 10.86 -35.47
CA ASN A 6 25.12 11.30 -35.64
C ASN A 6 24.45 11.38 -34.25
N THR A 7 24.66 12.48 -33.53
CA THR A 7 24.15 12.69 -32.16
C THR A 7 23.08 13.78 -32.06
N VAL A 8 22.24 13.95 -33.08
CA VAL A 8 21.26 15.07 -33.09
C VAL A 8 19.84 14.67 -32.67
N SER A 9 19.64 13.50 -32.04
CA SER A 9 18.32 13.06 -31.58
C SER A 9 18.02 13.29 -30.09
N ASN A 10 18.99 13.75 -29.29
CA ASN A 10 18.82 13.91 -27.82
C ASN A 10 18.38 15.31 -27.37
N ILE A 11 18.44 16.35 -28.23
CA ILE A 11 18.15 17.72 -27.78
C ILE A 11 16.66 17.96 -27.52
N SER A 12 15.78 17.19 -28.17
CA SER A 12 14.32 17.36 -28.07
C SER A 12 13.73 16.72 -26.82
N ASP A 13 14.33 15.62 -26.36
CA ASP A 13 13.88 14.86 -25.19
C ASP A 13 14.22 15.60 -23.88
N ASP A 14 15.40 16.22 -23.84
CA ASP A 14 15.89 16.98 -22.68
C ASP A 14 15.04 18.23 -22.38
N GLN A 15 14.44 18.85 -23.42
CA GLN A 15 13.52 19.98 -23.23
C GLN A 15 12.18 19.58 -22.63
N GLU A 16 11.66 18.39 -22.92
CA GLU A 16 10.42 17.89 -22.32
C GLU A 16 10.65 17.50 -20.85
N LEU A 17 11.80 16.89 -20.54
CA LEU A 17 12.20 16.55 -19.18
C LEU A 17 12.41 17.80 -18.30
N ALA A 18 13.05 18.84 -18.82
CA ALA A 18 13.23 20.11 -18.12
C ALA A 18 11.90 20.82 -17.83
N LYS A 19 10.91 20.69 -18.73
CA LYS A 19 9.59 21.31 -18.60
C LYS A 19 8.70 20.57 -17.60
N ALA A 20 8.85 19.25 -17.51
CA ALA A 20 8.22 18.43 -16.46
C ALA A 20 8.83 18.71 -15.07
N LEU A 21 10.16 18.87 -14.98
CA LEU A 21 10.84 19.18 -13.72
C LEU A 21 10.57 20.62 -13.25
N ALA A 22 10.36 21.56 -14.18
CA ALA A 22 9.96 22.94 -13.88
C ALA A 22 8.50 23.07 -13.38
N GLY A 23 7.75 21.96 -13.26
CA GLY A 23 6.50 21.92 -12.52
C GLY A 23 5.37 22.77 -13.11
N VAL A 24 5.37 23.01 -14.43
CA VAL A 24 4.27 23.72 -15.13
C VAL A 24 3.34 22.70 -15.79
N ASN A 25 2.52 22.05 -14.97
CA ASN A 25 1.24 21.52 -15.41
C ASN A 25 0.17 22.42 -14.81
N GLY A 26 -0.50 23.16 -15.69
CA GLY A 26 -1.36 24.30 -15.37
C GLY A 26 -2.44 24.02 -14.33
N PHE A 27 -2.42 24.84 -13.29
CA PHE A 27 -3.60 25.17 -12.50
C PHE A 27 -4.05 26.54 -12.97
N GLY A 28 -5.21 26.56 -13.63
CA GLY A 28 -5.88 27.79 -14.04
C GLY A 28 -6.41 28.54 -12.82
N ASP A 29 -6.21 29.85 -12.86
CA ASP A 29 -6.76 30.85 -11.96
C ASP A 29 -8.30 30.80 -11.92
N ALA A 30 -8.86 30.65 -10.72
CA ALA A 30 -10.13 31.27 -10.33
C ALA A 30 -10.16 31.45 -8.79
N ASP A 31 -10.08 32.72 -8.43
CA ASP A 31 -10.10 33.34 -7.11
C ASP A 31 -11.28 32.90 -6.20
N THR A 32 -10.98 32.46 -4.97
CA THR A 32 -11.64 32.96 -3.75
C THR A 32 -10.83 32.59 -2.50
N GLN A 33 -10.28 33.60 -1.84
CA GLN A 33 -9.72 33.52 -0.49
C GLN A 33 -10.85 33.38 0.57
N PRO A 34 -10.54 32.99 1.82
CA PRO A 34 -10.13 34.01 2.79
C PRO A 34 -8.87 33.64 3.60
N VAL A 35 -7.96 34.62 3.64
CA VAL A 35 -7.04 35.03 4.71
C VAL A 35 -6.75 34.05 5.86
N ALA A 36 -5.48 33.63 5.96
CA ALA A 36 -4.82 33.45 7.24
C ALA A 36 -3.54 34.29 7.26
N GLU A 37 -3.54 35.18 8.24
CA GLU A 37 -2.63 36.25 8.62
C GLU A 37 -1.14 35.86 8.71
N VAL A 38 -0.29 36.79 8.28
CA VAL A 38 1.16 36.74 8.42
C VAL A 38 1.58 37.07 9.86
N THR A 39 2.37 36.19 10.48
CA THR A 39 3.19 36.53 11.67
C THR A 39 4.66 36.20 11.43
N PRO A 40 5.58 36.99 12.00
CA PRO A 40 6.93 37.19 11.49
C PRO A 40 7.94 36.15 12.01
N VAL A 41 9.02 36.01 11.26
CA VAL A 41 10.24 35.25 11.57
C VAL A 41 10.78 35.61 12.96
N GLU A 42 10.88 34.62 13.86
CA GLU A 42 11.69 34.71 15.07
C GLU A 42 12.92 33.81 14.93
N GLU A 43 14.06 34.48 14.74
CA GLU A 43 15.42 33.95 14.82
C GLU A 43 15.75 33.59 16.28
N PRO A 44 16.12 32.35 16.62
CA PRO A 44 16.57 32.06 17.97
C PRO A 44 18.00 32.57 18.13
N LYS A 45 18.11 33.73 18.78
CA LYS A 45 19.34 34.20 19.42
C LYS A 45 19.91 33.13 20.34
N SER A 46 21.22 32.96 20.23
CA SER A 46 22.09 32.29 21.19
C SER A 46 21.81 32.74 22.64
N ASN A 47 21.56 31.80 23.54
CA ASN A 47 21.91 31.97 24.95
C ASN A 47 22.32 30.62 25.55
N GLN A 48 23.49 30.60 26.16
CA GLN A 48 24.17 29.43 26.70
C GLN A 48 23.42 28.86 27.90
N GLU A 49 23.18 27.55 27.92
CA GLU A 49 22.83 26.85 29.15
C GLU A 49 23.49 25.46 29.20
N ASN A 50 24.39 25.34 30.17
CA ASN A 50 24.73 24.13 30.92
C ASN A 50 25.25 22.89 30.15
N ILE A 51 26.57 22.68 30.23
CA ILE A 51 27.22 21.40 29.91
C ILE A 51 26.73 20.29 30.86
N ASN A 52 25.67 19.59 30.48
CA ASN A 52 25.29 18.35 31.13
C ASN A 52 26.37 17.29 30.84
N PRO A 53 26.95 16.60 31.84
CA PRO A 53 27.89 15.52 31.55
C PRO A 53 27.19 14.42 30.75
N MET A 54 27.88 13.97 29.70
CA MET A 54 27.52 12.89 28.80
C MET A 54 26.83 11.74 29.54
N PRO A 55 25.63 11.26 29.10
CA PRO A 55 25.02 10.10 29.71
C PRO A 55 25.94 8.90 29.50
N SER A 56 26.25 8.20 30.60
CA SER A 56 26.87 6.88 30.56
C SER A 56 26.05 5.96 29.67
N PRO A 57 26.67 5.06 28.87
CA PRO A 57 25.91 4.14 28.03
C PRO A 57 24.96 3.33 28.91
N LEU A 58 23.66 3.50 28.64
CA LEU A 58 22.61 2.66 29.21
C LEU A 58 22.92 1.20 28.87
N PRO A 59 22.65 0.24 29.78
CA PRO A 59 22.75 -1.17 29.41
C PRO A 59 21.87 -1.41 28.18
N LEU A 60 22.45 -2.01 27.14
CA LEU A 60 21.74 -2.39 25.94
C LEU A 60 20.54 -3.25 26.35
N ASN A 61 19.32 -2.74 26.18
CA ASN A 61 18.14 -3.59 26.18
C ASN A 61 18.41 -4.75 25.21
N PRO A 62 17.97 -5.98 25.53
CA PRO A 62 18.05 -7.07 24.57
C PRO A 62 17.41 -6.60 23.28
N VAL A 63 18.17 -6.68 22.19
CA VAL A 63 17.63 -6.57 20.83
C VAL A 63 16.36 -7.44 20.76
N PRO A 64 15.26 -6.96 20.14
CA PRO A 64 14.10 -7.79 19.89
C PRO A 64 14.59 -9.11 19.30
N GLN A 65 14.32 -10.23 20.00
CA GLN A 65 14.60 -11.54 19.45
C GLN A 65 13.84 -11.60 18.14
N ILE A 66 14.58 -11.69 17.04
CA ILE A 66 14.02 -12.06 15.74
C ILE A 66 13.33 -13.41 15.96
N ASN A 67 12.00 -13.40 16.01
CA ASN A 67 11.24 -14.63 15.99
C ASN A 67 11.72 -15.43 14.77
N PRO A 68 12.01 -16.74 14.90
CA PRO A 68 12.36 -17.56 13.77
C PRO A 68 11.31 -17.35 12.67
N VAL A 69 11.76 -17.18 11.43
CA VAL A 69 10.84 -17.19 10.30
C VAL A 69 10.12 -18.54 10.37
N PRO A 70 8.77 -18.56 10.49
CA PRO A 70 8.04 -19.81 10.63
C PRO A 70 8.46 -20.72 9.48
N GLN A 71 8.86 -21.95 9.81
CA GLN A 71 9.12 -22.93 8.76
C GLN A 71 7.84 -23.08 7.93
N ARG A 72 7.99 -23.36 6.64
CA ARG A 72 6.86 -23.41 5.69
C ARG A 72 5.67 -24.23 6.22
N ASP A 73 5.94 -25.31 6.92
CA ASP A 73 4.93 -26.18 7.55
C ASP A 73 4.17 -25.49 8.69
N GLU A 74 4.83 -24.68 9.53
CA GLU A 74 4.19 -23.92 10.62
C GLU A 74 3.27 -22.84 10.05
N LEU A 75 3.68 -22.15 8.99
CA LEU A 75 2.86 -21.14 8.33
C LEU A 75 1.62 -21.76 7.66
N GLU A 76 1.77 -22.92 7.01
CA GLU A 76 0.64 -23.66 6.42
C GLU A 76 -0.34 -24.13 7.50
N GLN A 77 0.16 -24.55 8.67
CA GLN A 77 -0.68 -24.92 9.80
C GLN A 77 -1.48 -23.72 10.33
N ILE A 78 -0.81 -22.59 10.59
CA ILE A 78 -1.46 -21.36 11.06
C ILE A 78 -2.52 -20.88 10.06
N LYS A 79 -2.22 -20.95 8.75
CA LYS A 79 -3.20 -20.62 7.70
C LYS A 79 -4.42 -21.53 7.77
N MET A 80 -4.23 -22.84 7.94
CA MET A 80 -5.33 -23.80 8.04
C MET A 80 -6.19 -23.54 9.29
N GLU A 81 -5.56 -23.28 10.44
CA GLU A 81 -6.26 -22.95 11.68
C GLU A 81 -7.09 -21.67 11.52
N ALA A 82 -6.49 -20.59 11.02
CA ALA A 82 -7.19 -19.34 10.78
C ALA A 82 -8.38 -19.52 9.83
N VAL A 83 -8.23 -20.29 8.74
CA VAL A 83 -9.34 -20.51 7.81
C VAL A 83 -10.48 -21.31 8.45
N ASN A 84 -10.16 -22.32 9.28
CA ASN A 84 -11.19 -23.06 10.00
C ASN A 84 -12.02 -22.17 10.93
N GLU A 85 -11.40 -21.18 11.56
CA GLU A 85 -12.08 -20.19 12.39
C GLU A 85 -12.90 -19.18 11.58
N LEU A 86 -12.39 -18.75 10.41
CA LEU A 86 -13.03 -17.74 9.57
C LEU A 86 -14.24 -18.28 8.80
N ARG A 87 -14.25 -19.56 8.40
CA ARG A 87 -15.36 -20.18 7.64
C ARG A 87 -16.76 -19.90 8.21
N PRO A 88 -17.07 -20.21 9.48
CA PRO A 88 -18.39 -19.95 10.03
C PRO A 88 -18.75 -18.46 10.08
N LEU A 89 -17.74 -17.58 10.05
CA LEU A 89 -17.94 -16.13 10.06
C LEU A 89 -18.30 -15.61 8.66
N VAL A 90 -17.77 -16.21 7.59
CA VAL A 90 -18.09 -15.82 6.19
C VAL A 90 -19.58 -15.91 5.91
N ASP A 91 -20.26 -16.92 6.45
CA ASP A 91 -21.72 -17.06 6.30
C ASP A 91 -22.51 -15.99 7.07
N LYS A 92 -21.89 -15.33 8.05
CA LYS A 92 -22.48 -14.23 8.83
C LYS A 92 -22.18 -12.85 8.26
N LEU A 93 -21.28 -12.76 7.27
CA LEU A 93 -20.97 -11.50 6.61
C LEU A 93 -22.18 -11.03 5.79
N ILE A 94 -22.63 -9.81 6.09
CA ILE A 94 -23.61 -9.09 5.27
C ILE A 94 -22.81 -8.33 4.20
N LEU A 95 -22.48 -9.04 3.12
CA LEU A 95 -21.76 -8.49 1.96
C LEU A 95 -22.61 -8.62 0.70
N PRO A 96 -22.43 -7.74 -0.29
CA PRO A 96 -23.03 -7.97 -1.60
C PRO A 96 -22.49 -9.29 -2.20
N PRO A 97 -23.27 -9.95 -3.10
CA PRO A 97 -22.88 -11.23 -3.70
C PRO A 97 -21.51 -11.21 -4.35
N GLU A 98 -21.13 -10.09 -4.97
CA GLU A 98 -19.85 -9.91 -5.64
C GLU A 98 -18.66 -10.03 -4.68
N GLU A 99 -18.68 -9.27 -3.59
CA GLU A 99 -17.61 -9.30 -2.59
C GLU A 99 -17.60 -10.61 -1.82
N LYS A 100 -18.78 -11.16 -1.51
CA LYS A 100 -18.90 -12.45 -0.83
C LYS A 100 -18.32 -13.58 -1.67
N PHE A 101 -18.51 -13.54 -2.99
CA PHE A 101 -17.90 -14.48 -3.91
C PHE A 101 -16.38 -14.40 -3.90
N ASP A 102 -15.81 -13.19 -3.94
CA ASP A 102 -14.36 -12.97 -3.90
C ASP A 102 -13.74 -13.52 -2.60
N VAL A 103 -14.44 -13.40 -1.46
CA VAL A 103 -14.03 -14.01 -0.18
C VAL A 103 -14.00 -15.54 -0.28
N TYR A 104 -15.04 -16.18 -0.86
CA TYR A 104 -15.03 -17.63 -1.05
C TYR A 104 -13.91 -18.08 -1.99
N LEU A 105 -13.66 -17.35 -3.08
CA LEU A 105 -12.54 -17.65 -3.99
C LEU A 105 -11.18 -17.55 -3.28
N LEU A 106 -10.97 -16.53 -2.47
CA LEU A 106 -9.75 -16.39 -1.66
C LEU A 106 -9.58 -17.62 -0.76
N LEU A 107 -10.66 -18.02 -0.06
CA LEU A 107 -10.62 -19.13 0.88
C LEU A 107 -10.31 -20.47 0.19
N ILE A 108 -10.91 -20.71 -0.98
CA ILE A 108 -10.62 -21.87 -1.83
C ILE A 108 -9.16 -21.87 -2.26
N ARG A 109 -8.64 -20.73 -2.75
CA ARG A 109 -7.23 -20.63 -3.18
C ARG A 109 -6.24 -20.78 -2.03
N CYS A 110 -6.62 -20.42 -0.80
CA CYS A 110 -5.78 -20.55 0.38
C CYS A 110 -5.74 -21.97 0.94
N THR A 111 -6.83 -22.75 0.80
CA THR A 111 -6.99 -24.05 1.48
C THR A 111 -7.25 -25.25 0.59
N ASP A 112 -7.43 -25.03 -0.71
CA ASP A 112 -7.81 -26.05 -1.69
C ASP A 112 -9.08 -26.84 -1.29
N ASP A 113 -9.95 -26.21 -0.49
CA ASP A 113 -11.13 -26.86 0.04
C ASP A 113 -12.28 -26.85 -0.97
N ARG A 114 -12.59 -28.05 -1.47
CA ARG A 114 -13.63 -28.26 -2.48
C ARG A 114 -15.04 -28.10 -1.95
N THR A 115 -15.26 -28.15 -0.64
CA THR A 115 -16.59 -27.99 -0.03
C THR A 115 -17.10 -26.55 -0.17
N LEU A 116 -16.18 -25.58 -0.30
CA LEU A 116 -16.49 -24.17 -0.50
C LEU A 116 -16.90 -23.82 -1.95
N VAL A 117 -16.68 -24.72 -2.92
CA VAL A 117 -16.99 -24.47 -4.33
C VAL A 117 -18.49 -24.31 -4.58
N ALA A 118 -19.31 -25.15 -3.94
CA ALA A 118 -20.77 -25.08 -4.08
C ALA A 118 -21.37 -23.76 -3.55
N PRO A 119 -21.07 -23.31 -2.31
CA PRO A 119 -21.57 -22.01 -1.83
C PRO A 119 -20.96 -20.82 -2.59
N ALA A 120 -19.72 -20.92 -3.08
CA ALA A 120 -19.14 -19.91 -3.96
C ALA A 120 -19.94 -19.78 -5.25
N HIS A 121 -20.22 -20.89 -5.94
CA HIS A 121 -20.99 -20.89 -7.18
C HIS A 121 -22.43 -20.38 -6.96
N GLU A 122 -23.08 -20.75 -5.85
CA GLU A 122 -24.40 -20.22 -5.53
C GLU A 122 -24.38 -18.70 -5.33
N THR A 123 -23.36 -18.19 -4.65
CA THR A 123 -23.16 -16.74 -4.46
C THR A 123 -22.88 -16.04 -5.80
N ALA A 124 -22.07 -16.64 -6.68
CA ALA A 124 -21.81 -16.11 -8.02
C ALA A 124 -23.10 -15.97 -8.85
N ARG A 125 -24.04 -16.92 -8.72
CA ARG A 125 -25.33 -16.84 -9.41
C ARG A 125 -26.22 -15.69 -8.92
N MET A 126 -26.01 -15.22 -7.69
CA MET A 126 -26.73 -14.07 -7.13
C MET A 126 -26.15 -12.72 -7.58
N ILE A 127 -25.01 -12.70 -8.28
CA ILE A 127 -24.44 -11.47 -8.85
C ILE A 127 -25.36 -10.96 -9.96
N GLU A 128 -25.83 -9.72 -9.80
CA GLU A 128 -26.75 -9.07 -10.74
C GLU A 128 -26.05 -8.63 -12.03
N ASP A 129 -24.86 -8.06 -11.92
CA ASP A 129 -24.06 -7.61 -13.06
C ASP A 129 -23.53 -8.81 -13.87
N GLU A 130 -23.91 -8.87 -15.16
CA GLU A 130 -23.59 -10.02 -16.00
C GLU A 130 -22.09 -10.12 -16.33
N THR A 131 -21.38 -8.99 -16.40
CA THR A 131 -19.94 -8.98 -16.66
C THR A 131 -19.19 -9.55 -15.46
N ARG A 132 -19.53 -9.08 -14.26
CA ARG A 132 -18.99 -9.58 -12.99
C ARG A 132 -19.32 -11.05 -12.80
N ARG A 133 -20.57 -11.45 -13.06
CA ARG A 133 -20.99 -12.86 -12.99
C ARG A 133 -20.26 -13.76 -14.00
N ALA A 134 -19.91 -13.24 -15.18
CA ALA A 134 -19.14 -14.00 -16.17
C ALA A 134 -17.67 -14.19 -15.76
N THR A 135 -17.12 -13.26 -14.98
CA THR A 135 -15.74 -13.34 -14.46
C THR A 135 -15.63 -14.04 -13.11
N ALA A 136 -16.76 -14.34 -12.48
CA ALA A 136 -16.84 -15.02 -11.19
C ALA A 136 -16.39 -16.48 -11.33
#